data_AF-A0A4P9Z1H7-F1
#
_entry.id   AF-A0A4P9Z1H7-F1
#
_cell.length_a   1.000
_cell.length_b   1.000
_cell.length_c   1.000
_cell.angle_alpha   90.00
_cell.angle_beta   90.00
_cell.angle_gamma   90.00
#
_symmetry.space_group_name_H-M   'P 1'
#
loop_
_entity.id
_entity.type
_entity.pdbx_description
1 polymer ?
#
loop_
_entity_poly.entity_id
_entity_poly.type
_entity_poly.pdbx_seq_one_letter_code
_entity_poly.pdbx_strand_id
1 'polypeptide(L)'
;MCVCVCVCVCVQLIIEKAHEKSAATETANTGVDVIDALRAFLRPRYTSATRFLNLEAMHQDPNLIAQGIDGVGQAGKDSHTGAVLMKLVKEMFPEVISISLANNQLTSCQSISTICQYLPELQNLSLQNNLLPDYKSIEQLRGPNKLKQLRELILTGNPVREESIAHTGNDIVYRSEIARRFPQIQMLDQRPIEANLKEMASAMVDATLPLPIQPACFDGDATRETATAFLARFLATFDQNRALLYDAYDDNAVMSLAINMASPPAGMRGSSARNVSWNAYIKSSRNLIRLEKQHRRNELFVRGHTSIIEFLTRLPSTVHDQSDASKYVMDAVQHVGLYPGQPSAIVMSIVVHGEFTEDDKTTRSFDRHFLVAPALPDSRHANAGWPCVILSDLWTLRMHTDGSAWRAKPVVVVNNPPAPIAQQRNNMVMELRQRTGLNEHFATLCLTEMAWSFERALGAFEQAKVGSPGIVAAAYIY
;
A
#
# COMPACT_ATOMS: atom_id res chain seq x y z
N MET A 1 5.07 20.82 8.52
CA MET A 1 5.95 22.00 8.28
C MET A 1 7.14 22.09 9.24
N CYS A 2 7.10 21.59 10.49
CA CYS A 2 8.22 21.74 11.43
C CYS A 2 9.53 20.99 11.13
N VAL A 3 9.52 19.85 10.43
CA VAL A 3 10.75 19.07 10.21
C VAL A 3 11.66 19.70 9.15
N CYS A 4 11.10 20.47 8.21
CA CYS A 4 11.85 21.09 7.11
C CYS A 4 12.62 22.35 7.54
N VAL A 5 12.06 23.12 8.48
CA VAL A 5 12.71 24.33 9.02
C VAL A 5 13.91 23.95 9.88
N CYS A 6 13.83 22.84 10.62
CA CYS A 6 14.90 22.41 11.52
C CYS A 6 16.19 21.99 10.77
N VAL A 7 16.07 21.33 9.61
CA VAL A 7 17.24 20.94 8.80
C VAL A 7 17.91 22.15 8.14
N CYS A 8 17.12 23.13 7.68
CA CYS A 8 17.64 24.34 7.03
C CYS A 8 18.42 25.23 8.02
N VAL A 9 17.90 25.38 9.25
CA VAL A 9 18.59 26.11 10.34
C VAL A 9 19.86 25.37 10.79
N CYS A 10 19.84 24.04 10.83
CA CYS A 10 21.01 23.25 11.21
C CYS A 10 22.15 23.35 10.18
N VAL A 11 21.84 23.36 8.88
CA VAL A 11 22.83 23.53 7.81
C VAL A 11 23.44 24.95 7.82
N GLN A 12 22.65 25.99 8.09
CA GLN A 12 23.14 27.36 8.19
C GLN A 12 24.08 27.54 9.39
N LEU A 13 23.73 26.99 10.56
CA LEU A 13 24.55 27.02 11.78
C LEU A 13 25.87 26.24 11.66
N ILE A 14 25.90 25.19 10.82
CA ILE A 14 27.12 24.41 10.56
C ILE A 14 28.08 25.20 9.65
N ILE A 15 27.56 25.98 8.70
CA ILE A 15 28.37 26.85 7.83
C ILE A 15 28.98 28.01 8.64
N GLU A 16 28.20 28.60 9.55
CA GLU A 16 28.69 29.65 10.46
C GLU A 16 29.80 29.11 11.40
N LYS A 17 29.63 27.90 11.94
CA LYS A 17 30.66 27.23 12.76
C LYS A 17 31.91 26.80 11.97
N ALA A 18 31.77 26.53 10.67
CA ALA A 18 32.91 26.25 9.79
C ALA A 18 33.74 27.52 9.53
N HIS A 19 33.09 28.68 9.39
CA HIS A 19 33.79 29.98 9.30
C HIS A 19 34.45 30.39 10.62
N GLU A 20 33.84 30.14 11.78
CA GLU A 20 34.45 30.47 13.09
C GLU A 20 35.68 29.60 13.40
N LYS A 21 35.70 28.32 13.00
CA LYS A 21 36.88 27.45 13.15
C LYS A 21 38.05 27.83 12.24
N SER A 22 37.79 28.52 11.14
CA SER A 22 38.84 28.99 10.22
C SER A 22 39.65 30.17 10.77
N ALA A 23 39.19 30.84 11.83
CA ALA A 23 39.86 32.01 12.40
C ALA A 23 40.84 31.69 13.54
N ALA A 24 40.93 30.44 13.99
CA ALA A 24 41.67 30.10 15.21
C ALA A 24 42.50 28.81 15.11
N THR A 25 43.25 28.58 14.02
CA THR A 25 44.44 27.71 14.06
C THR A 25 45.35 27.97 12.85
N GLU A 26 46.37 28.82 13.02
CA GLU A 26 47.52 28.86 12.10
C GLU A 26 48.43 27.65 12.39
N THR A 27 48.19 26.55 11.68
CA THR A 27 49.21 25.53 11.43
C THR A 27 49.05 25.06 9.99
N ALA A 28 50.11 25.24 9.20
CA ALA A 28 50.17 24.92 7.79
C ALA A 28 49.69 23.50 7.50
N ASN A 29 48.59 23.38 6.76
CA ASN A 29 48.25 22.16 6.05
C ASN A 29 47.74 22.55 4.65
N THR A 30 48.47 22.08 3.64
CA THR A 30 48.22 22.29 2.22
C THR A 30 47.01 21.47 1.75
N GLY A 31 45.80 21.90 2.08
CA GLY A 31 44.55 21.33 1.58
C GLY A 31 43.78 22.39 0.82
N VAL A 32 43.50 22.15 -0.46
CA VAL A 32 42.51 22.93 -1.21
C VAL A 32 41.15 22.73 -0.53
N ASP A 33 40.38 23.81 -0.33
CA ASP A 33 39.04 23.74 0.27
C ASP A 33 38.19 22.69 -0.50
N VAL A 34 37.54 21.77 0.21
CA VAL A 34 36.62 20.77 -0.35
C VAL A 34 35.62 21.41 -1.31
N ILE A 35 35.18 22.63 -0.99
CA ILE A 35 34.29 23.42 -1.83
C ILE A 35 34.98 23.81 -3.14
N ASP A 36 36.25 24.23 -3.10
CA ASP A 36 37.01 24.58 -4.29
C ASP A 36 37.32 23.38 -5.17
N ALA A 37 37.58 22.21 -4.57
CA ALA A 37 37.71 20.95 -5.28
C ALA A 37 36.41 20.58 -6.03
N LEU A 38 35.25 20.72 -5.38
CA LEU A 38 33.94 20.52 -6.02
C LEU A 38 33.67 21.57 -7.10
N ARG A 39 34.02 22.84 -6.90
CA ARG A 39 33.91 23.88 -7.94
C ARG A 39 34.76 23.56 -9.15
N ALA A 40 36.00 23.09 -8.94
CA ALA A 40 36.91 22.67 -10.00
C ALA A 40 36.41 21.43 -10.75
N PHE A 41 35.76 20.49 -10.06
CA PHE A 41 35.08 19.34 -10.66
C PHE A 41 33.88 19.77 -11.53
N LEU A 42 33.08 20.72 -11.04
CA LEU A 42 31.83 21.15 -11.66
C LEU A 42 32.02 22.00 -12.92
N ARG A 43 32.94 22.98 -12.89
CA ARG A 43 33.15 23.95 -13.99
C ARG A 43 33.31 23.32 -15.38
N PRO A 44 34.22 22.35 -15.61
CA PRO A 44 34.44 21.79 -16.94
C PRO A 44 33.29 20.87 -17.42
N ARG A 45 32.38 20.49 -16.52
CA ARG A 45 31.31 19.53 -16.78
C ARG A 45 29.95 20.18 -17.04
N TYR A 46 29.88 21.51 -16.98
CA TYR A 46 28.69 22.27 -17.34
C TYR A 46 28.76 22.78 -18.78
N THR A 47 27.73 22.46 -19.56
CA THR A 47 27.56 22.96 -20.92
C THR A 47 26.44 23.99 -20.92
N SER A 48 26.80 25.28 -21.02
CA SER A 48 25.83 26.39 -20.97
C SER A 48 24.81 26.34 -22.11
N ALA A 49 25.23 25.99 -23.34
CA ALA A 49 24.36 25.94 -24.51
C ALA A 49 23.15 24.99 -24.34
N THR A 50 23.37 23.85 -23.68
CA THR A 50 22.33 22.84 -23.43
C THR A 50 21.82 22.87 -21.98
N ARG A 51 22.37 23.77 -21.15
CA ARG A 51 22.10 23.86 -19.70
C ARG A 51 22.22 22.48 -19.01
N PHE A 52 23.22 21.72 -19.46
CA PHE A 52 23.47 20.34 -19.06
C PHE A 52 24.69 20.27 -18.13
N LEU A 53 24.57 19.50 -17.06
CA LEU A 53 25.64 19.23 -16.12
C LEU A 53 25.92 17.73 -16.05
N ASN A 54 27.15 17.35 -16.37
CA ASN A 54 27.63 15.98 -16.27
C ASN A 54 28.21 15.72 -14.87
N LEU A 55 27.60 14.83 -14.08
CA LEU A 55 28.08 14.39 -12.77
C LEU A 55 28.39 12.89 -12.77
N GLU A 56 28.75 12.32 -13.92
CA GLU A 56 29.00 10.90 -14.07
C GLU A 56 30.31 10.45 -13.43
N ALA A 57 30.31 9.22 -12.90
CA ALA A 57 31.48 8.52 -12.38
C ALA A 57 32.36 9.37 -11.44
N MET A 58 31.74 10.08 -10.50
CA MET A 58 32.44 11.00 -9.58
C MET A 58 33.60 10.33 -8.84
N HIS A 59 33.42 9.06 -8.47
CA HIS A 59 34.43 8.24 -7.78
C HIS A 59 35.71 7.99 -8.59
N GLN A 60 35.70 8.29 -9.90
CA GLN A 60 36.87 8.14 -10.79
C GLN A 60 37.58 9.46 -11.05
N ASP A 61 37.05 10.59 -10.55
CA ASP A 61 37.62 11.89 -10.83
C ASP A 61 38.93 12.12 -10.07
N PRO A 62 40.07 12.35 -10.75
CA PRO A 62 41.37 12.45 -10.09
C PRO A 62 41.45 13.59 -9.06
N ASN A 63 40.73 14.69 -9.29
CA ASN A 63 40.73 15.82 -8.37
C ASN A 63 39.97 15.49 -7.08
N LEU A 64 38.82 14.83 -7.20
CA LEU A 64 38.05 14.38 -6.03
C LEU A 64 38.81 13.31 -5.24
N ILE A 65 39.43 12.34 -5.92
CA ILE A 65 40.25 11.30 -5.29
C ILE A 65 41.43 11.92 -4.54
N ALA A 66 42.15 12.87 -5.15
CA ALA A 66 43.29 13.51 -4.52
C ALA A 66 42.93 14.27 -3.23
N GLN A 67 41.70 14.78 -3.14
CA GLN A 67 41.18 15.49 -1.97
C GLN A 67 40.40 14.59 -1.00
N GLY A 68 40.33 13.28 -1.26
CA GLY A 68 39.60 12.32 -0.41
C GLY A 68 38.08 12.56 -0.39
N ILE A 69 37.52 13.14 -1.45
CA ILE A 69 36.08 13.43 -1.56
C ILE A 69 35.39 12.24 -2.20
N ASP A 70 34.55 11.55 -1.43
CA ASP A 70 33.74 10.45 -1.93
C ASP A 70 32.66 10.94 -2.92
N GLY A 71 32.50 10.22 -4.03
CA GLY A 71 31.41 10.45 -4.97
C GLY A 71 30.04 10.13 -4.38
N VAL A 72 28.98 10.69 -4.97
CA VAL A 72 27.60 10.33 -4.59
C VAL A 72 27.38 8.82 -4.81
N GLY A 73 26.83 8.12 -3.82
CA GLY A 73 26.55 6.68 -3.91
C GLY A 73 27.62 5.76 -3.32
N GLN A 74 28.80 6.29 -2.96
CA GLN A 74 29.81 5.53 -2.24
C GLN A 74 29.44 5.35 -0.75
N ALA A 75 29.82 4.21 -0.17
CA ALA A 75 29.62 3.89 1.25
C ALA A 75 30.65 4.64 2.13
N GLY A 76 30.59 5.97 2.11
CA GLY A 76 31.46 6.88 2.85
C GLY A 76 30.79 7.50 4.08
N LYS A 77 31.59 8.04 5.00
CA LYS A 77 31.15 8.63 6.29
C LYS A 77 30.37 9.95 6.17
N ASP A 78 30.27 10.53 4.98
CA ASP A 78 29.66 11.85 4.80
C ASP A 78 28.39 11.79 3.95
N SER A 79 27.24 11.64 4.62
CA SER A 79 25.92 11.83 4.00
C SER A 79 25.66 13.28 3.50
N HIS A 80 26.67 14.16 3.57
CA HIS A 80 26.58 15.58 3.30
C HIS A 80 27.10 15.97 1.92
N THR A 81 27.96 15.17 1.27
CA THR A 81 28.58 15.52 -0.02
C THR A 81 27.53 15.79 -1.10
N GLY A 82 26.48 14.97 -1.18
CA GLY A 82 25.40 15.19 -2.13
C GLY A 82 24.59 16.47 -1.84
N ALA A 83 24.39 16.83 -0.57
CA ALA A 83 23.72 18.07 -0.20
C ALA A 83 24.55 19.31 -0.57
N VAL A 84 25.85 19.29 -0.25
CA VAL A 84 26.81 20.35 -0.61
C VAL A 84 26.90 20.49 -2.12
N LEU A 85 27.02 19.37 -2.85
CA LEU A 85 27.06 19.35 -4.31
C LEU A 85 25.82 20.02 -4.92
N MET A 86 24.61 19.62 -4.51
CA MET A 86 23.38 20.20 -5.08
C MET A 86 23.23 21.68 -4.76
N LYS A 87 23.68 22.13 -3.58
CA LYS A 87 23.72 23.56 -3.22
C LYS A 87 24.68 24.32 -4.13
N LEU A 88 25.91 23.83 -4.31
CA LEU A 88 26.90 24.46 -5.19
C LEU A 88 26.43 24.49 -6.65
N VAL A 89 25.77 23.44 -7.13
CA VAL A 89 25.18 23.42 -8.48
C VAL A 89 24.14 24.54 -8.64
N LYS A 90 23.27 24.75 -7.63
CA LYS A 90 22.30 25.85 -7.67
C LYS A 90 22.97 27.23 -7.68
N GLU A 91 24.03 27.41 -6.89
CA GLU A 91 24.76 28.68 -6.82
C GLU A 91 25.54 28.97 -8.11
N MET A 92 26.21 27.96 -8.69
CA MET A 92 27.07 28.12 -9.86
C MET A 92 26.29 28.11 -11.18
N PHE A 93 25.24 27.29 -11.27
CA PHE A 93 24.49 27.05 -12.50
C PHE A 93 22.98 27.12 -12.25
N PRO A 94 22.44 28.31 -11.89
CA PRO A 94 21.04 28.47 -11.51
C PRO A 94 20.03 28.09 -12.60
N GLU A 95 20.48 28.06 -13.87
CA GLU A 95 19.68 27.72 -15.05
C GLU A 95 19.81 26.25 -15.49
N VAL A 96 20.50 25.38 -14.74
CA VAL A 96 20.63 23.96 -15.09
C VAL A 96 19.26 23.29 -15.15
N ILE A 97 18.99 22.60 -16.26
CA ILE A 97 17.73 21.84 -16.46
C ILE A 97 17.97 20.35 -16.71
N SER A 98 19.21 19.95 -17.02
CA SER A 98 19.57 18.58 -17.35
C SER A 98 20.78 18.14 -16.53
N ILE A 99 20.67 17.01 -15.83
CA ILE A 99 21.76 16.44 -15.02
C ILE A 99 21.95 14.98 -15.38
N SER A 100 23.20 14.57 -15.60
CA SER A 100 23.57 13.14 -15.64
C SER A 100 24.28 12.73 -14.35
N LEU A 101 23.75 11.72 -13.66
CA LEU A 101 24.32 11.06 -12.49
C LEU A 101 24.62 9.59 -12.80
N ALA A 102 24.90 9.28 -14.06
CA ALA A 102 25.18 7.92 -14.50
C ALA A 102 26.48 7.37 -13.89
N ASN A 103 26.58 6.05 -13.78
CA ASN A 103 27.79 5.34 -13.36
C ASN A 103 28.32 5.78 -11.96
N ASN A 104 27.44 6.15 -11.03
CA ASN A 104 27.83 6.58 -9.68
C ASN A 104 27.63 5.50 -8.60
N GLN A 105 27.21 4.28 -9.00
CA GLN A 105 26.99 3.16 -8.09
C GLN A 105 25.91 3.45 -7.02
N LEU A 106 24.94 4.31 -7.33
CA LEU A 106 23.84 4.65 -6.42
C LEU A 106 22.99 3.42 -6.11
N THR A 107 22.89 3.05 -4.83
CA THR A 107 21.95 2.03 -4.34
C THR A 107 20.60 2.62 -3.90
N SER A 108 20.55 3.94 -3.69
CA SER A 108 19.33 4.72 -3.48
C SER A 108 19.55 6.19 -3.85
N CYS A 109 18.46 6.92 -4.10
CA CYS A 109 18.48 8.35 -4.34
C CYS A 109 18.56 9.20 -3.06
N GLN A 110 18.81 8.59 -1.89
CA GLN A 110 18.86 9.31 -0.61
C GLN A 110 19.99 10.36 -0.58
N SER A 111 21.17 9.99 -1.07
CA SER A 111 22.35 10.87 -1.13
C SER A 111 22.13 12.10 -2.02
N ILE A 112 21.24 12.01 -3.01
CA ILE A 112 20.91 13.09 -3.96
C ILE A 112 19.54 13.71 -3.70
N SER A 113 18.87 13.37 -2.59
CA SER A 113 17.47 13.75 -2.34
C SER A 113 17.24 15.27 -2.31
N THR A 114 18.25 16.05 -1.93
CA THR A 114 18.24 17.52 -1.91
C THR A 114 18.16 18.15 -3.30
N ILE A 115 18.33 17.38 -4.38
CA ILE A 115 18.10 17.84 -5.76
C ILE A 115 16.71 18.45 -5.91
N CYS A 116 15.72 17.89 -5.20
CA CYS A 116 14.33 18.37 -5.23
C CYS A 116 14.16 19.76 -4.61
N GLN A 117 15.06 20.15 -3.69
CA GLN A 117 15.02 21.43 -2.98
C GLN A 117 15.80 22.49 -3.73
N TYR A 118 17.01 22.17 -4.18
CA TYR A 118 17.90 23.11 -4.83
C TYR A 118 17.58 23.31 -6.31
N LEU A 119 17.11 22.27 -6.99
CA LEU A 119 16.84 22.24 -8.44
C LEU A 119 15.39 21.79 -8.74
N PRO A 120 14.36 22.52 -8.25
CA PRO A 120 12.96 22.13 -8.44
C PRO A 120 12.50 22.17 -9.91
N GLU A 121 13.20 22.96 -10.73
CA GLU A 121 12.92 23.20 -12.16
C GLU A 121 13.64 22.20 -13.09
N LEU A 122 14.31 21.18 -12.52
CA LEU A 122 15.03 20.17 -13.30
C LEU A 122 14.05 19.41 -14.23
N GLN A 123 14.42 19.30 -15.50
CA GLN A 123 13.61 18.67 -16.55
C GLN A 123 14.13 17.29 -16.95
N ASN A 124 15.45 17.09 -16.95
CA ASN A 124 16.05 15.85 -17.45
C ASN A 124 17.04 15.29 -16.41
N LEU A 125 16.89 14.01 -16.10
CA LEU A 125 17.73 13.31 -15.13
C LEU A 125 18.17 11.96 -15.68
N SER A 126 19.48 11.72 -15.75
CA SER A 126 20.01 10.38 -16.00
C SER A 126 20.52 9.76 -14.71
N LEU A 127 20.00 8.57 -14.40
CA LEU A 127 20.47 7.67 -13.33
C LEU A 127 21.00 6.35 -13.94
N GLN A 128 21.40 6.38 -15.21
CA GLN A 128 21.87 5.21 -15.96
C GLN A 128 23.02 4.48 -15.26
N ASN A 129 23.06 3.15 -15.37
CA ASN A 129 24.15 2.31 -14.85
C ASN A 129 24.48 2.58 -13.36
N ASN A 130 23.45 2.68 -12.54
CA ASN A 130 23.57 2.66 -11.08
C ASN A 130 23.09 1.30 -10.54
N LEU A 131 23.01 1.16 -9.22
CA LEU A 131 22.70 -0.09 -8.52
C LEU A 131 21.35 0.00 -7.81
N LEU A 132 20.37 0.67 -8.41
CA LEU A 132 19.04 0.90 -7.84
C LEU A 132 18.23 -0.42 -7.86
N PRO A 133 18.00 -1.09 -6.70
CA PRO A 133 17.46 -2.45 -6.67
C PRO A 133 15.96 -2.50 -6.97
N ASP A 134 15.19 -1.51 -6.52
CA ASP A 134 13.74 -1.53 -6.56
C ASP A 134 13.14 -0.13 -6.70
N TYR A 135 11.82 -0.05 -6.83
CA TYR A 135 11.15 1.25 -6.91
C TYR A 135 11.22 2.09 -5.62
N LYS A 136 11.55 1.49 -4.45
CA LYS A 136 11.71 2.25 -3.20
C LYS A 136 13.00 3.07 -3.23
N SER A 137 14.01 2.59 -3.95
CA SER A 137 15.31 3.26 -4.09
C SER A 137 15.23 4.64 -4.77
N ILE A 138 14.16 4.92 -5.54
CA ILE A 138 13.91 6.21 -6.20
C ILE A 138 12.84 7.07 -5.50
N GLU A 139 12.24 6.56 -4.42
CA GLU A 139 11.06 7.18 -3.78
C GLU A 139 11.38 8.55 -3.17
N GLN A 140 12.64 8.82 -2.85
CA GLN A 140 13.11 10.11 -2.33
C GLN A 140 12.92 11.25 -3.33
N LEU A 141 12.90 10.95 -4.63
CA LEU A 141 12.68 11.93 -5.71
C LEU A 141 11.18 12.17 -5.97
N ARG A 142 10.30 11.33 -5.40
CA ARG A 142 8.85 11.38 -5.58
C ARG A 142 8.18 12.24 -4.49
N GLY A 143 7.17 13.02 -4.88
CA GLY A 143 6.24 13.69 -3.97
C GLY A 143 5.49 14.85 -4.62
N PRO A 144 4.41 15.36 -4.01
CA PRO A 144 3.57 16.41 -4.58
C PRO A 144 4.32 17.73 -4.83
N ASN A 145 5.48 17.93 -4.21
CA ASN A 145 6.32 19.11 -4.36
C ASN A 145 7.76 18.81 -4.82
N LYS A 146 7.99 17.65 -5.45
CA LYS A 146 9.32 17.25 -5.91
C LYS A 146 9.34 17.05 -7.42
N LEU A 147 10.36 17.60 -8.08
CA LEU A 147 10.66 17.42 -9.50
C LEU A 147 9.43 17.52 -10.41
N LYS A 148 8.60 18.55 -10.20
CA LYS A 148 7.32 18.73 -10.94
C LYS A 148 7.51 18.89 -12.44
N GLN A 149 8.71 19.30 -12.88
CA GLN A 149 9.01 19.57 -14.27
C GLN A 149 9.84 18.47 -14.92
N LEU A 150 10.06 17.34 -14.24
CA LEU A 150 10.82 16.24 -14.80
C LEU A 150 10.07 15.61 -15.98
N ARG A 151 10.65 15.77 -17.16
CA ARG A 151 10.13 15.30 -18.46
C ARG A 151 10.91 14.08 -18.96
N GLU A 152 12.21 14.00 -18.67
CA GLU A 152 13.05 12.91 -19.13
C GLU A 152 13.78 12.23 -17.98
N LEU A 153 13.72 10.90 -17.96
CA LEU A 153 14.39 10.05 -16.97
C LEU A 153 15.06 8.88 -17.67
N ILE A 154 16.31 8.59 -17.32
CA ILE A 154 17.04 7.41 -17.81
C ILE A 154 17.43 6.53 -16.62
N LEU A 155 16.99 5.28 -16.65
CA LEU A 155 17.23 4.24 -15.65
C LEU A 155 17.83 2.96 -16.28
N THR A 156 18.12 2.95 -17.58
CA THR A 156 18.84 1.86 -18.26
C THR A 156 20.05 1.37 -17.45
N GLY A 157 20.22 0.04 -17.35
CA GLY A 157 21.34 -0.56 -16.63
C GLY A 157 21.19 -0.59 -15.11
N ASN A 158 20.00 -0.26 -14.57
CA ASN A 158 19.69 -0.45 -13.15
C ASN A 158 18.86 -1.72 -12.93
N PRO A 159 19.08 -2.47 -11.82
CA PRO A 159 18.30 -3.66 -11.49
C PRO A 159 16.77 -3.43 -11.49
N VAL A 160 16.30 -2.29 -10.96
CA VAL A 160 14.86 -1.94 -10.95
C VAL A 160 14.19 -2.02 -12.32
N ARG A 161 14.93 -1.73 -13.39
CA ARG A 161 14.48 -1.84 -14.77
C ARG A 161 14.71 -3.25 -15.32
N GLU A 162 15.95 -3.73 -15.26
CA GLU A 162 16.33 -4.99 -15.91
C GLU A 162 15.57 -6.17 -15.33
N GLU A 163 15.42 -6.23 -14.00
CA GLU A 163 14.64 -7.27 -13.35
C GLU A 163 13.15 -7.15 -13.70
N SER A 164 12.57 -5.95 -13.70
CA SER A 164 11.15 -5.78 -14.06
C SER A 164 10.84 -6.27 -15.47
N ILE A 165 11.74 -6.00 -16.43
CA ILE A 165 11.60 -6.46 -17.81
C ILE A 165 11.80 -7.98 -17.91
N ALA A 166 12.83 -8.52 -17.23
CA ALA A 166 13.09 -9.95 -17.22
C ALA A 166 11.92 -10.77 -16.64
N HIS A 167 11.26 -10.27 -15.58
CA HIS A 167 10.12 -10.96 -14.95
C HIS A 167 8.84 -10.95 -15.79
N THR A 168 8.59 -9.86 -16.54
CA THR A 168 7.31 -9.67 -17.26
C THR A 168 7.42 -9.91 -18.77
N GLY A 169 8.64 -10.01 -19.31
CA GLY A 169 8.91 -10.18 -20.73
C GLY A 169 8.71 -8.92 -21.59
N ASN A 170 8.34 -7.78 -20.98
CA ASN A 170 8.16 -6.49 -21.67
C ASN A 170 8.42 -5.30 -20.71
N ASP A 171 8.35 -4.07 -21.21
CA ASP A 171 8.61 -2.85 -20.42
C ASP A 171 7.35 -2.12 -19.92
N ILE A 172 6.14 -2.67 -20.14
CA ILE A 172 4.86 -2.01 -19.87
C ILE A 172 4.68 -1.72 -18.37
N VAL A 173 4.89 -2.74 -17.52
CA VAL A 173 4.74 -2.61 -16.06
C VAL A 173 5.72 -1.59 -15.51
N TYR A 174 6.98 -1.69 -15.94
CA TYR A 174 8.04 -0.77 -15.56
C TYR A 174 7.72 0.68 -15.98
N ARG A 175 7.37 0.91 -17.25
CA ARG A 175 7.02 2.25 -17.76
C ARG A 175 5.81 2.83 -17.02
N SER A 176 4.81 2.01 -16.72
CA SER A 176 3.62 2.41 -15.97
C SER A 176 3.95 2.81 -14.53
N GLU A 177 4.78 2.02 -13.83
CA GLU A 177 5.20 2.33 -12.45
C GLU A 177 6.05 3.61 -12.36
N ILE A 178 6.89 3.90 -13.36
CA ILE A 178 7.64 5.15 -13.44
C ILE A 178 6.73 6.33 -13.77
N ALA A 179 5.85 6.20 -14.77
CA ALA A 179 4.87 7.24 -15.13
C ALA A 179 3.96 7.60 -13.95
N ARG A 180 3.58 6.62 -13.13
CA ARG A 180 2.82 6.82 -11.89
C ARG A 180 3.58 7.65 -10.85
N ARG A 181 4.92 7.51 -10.77
CA ARG A 181 5.76 8.24 -9.82
C ARG A 181 6.11 9.65 -10.29
N PHE A 182 6.25 9.85 -11.59
CA PHE A 182 6.58 11.12 -12.22
C PHE A 182 5.51 11.47 -13.28
N PRO A 183 4.36 12.04 -12.87
CA PRO A 183 3.22 12.23 -13.78
C PRO A 183 3.51 13.10 -15.01
N GLN A 184 4.51 13.98 -14.92
CA GLN A 184 4.92 14.89 -16.00
C GLN A 184 5.97 14.28 -16.94
N ILE A 185 6.37 13.02 -16.72
CA ILE A 185 7.34 12.34 -17.58
C ILE A 185 6.80 12.24 -19.01
N GLN A 186 7.66 12.51 -19.98
CA GLN A 186 7.38 12.45 -21.41
C GLN A 186 8.28 11.43 -22.11
N MET A 187 9.52 11.27 -21.63
CA MET A 187 10.47 10.30 -22.14
C MET A 187 11.09 9.48 -21.00
N LEU A 188 11.12 8.17 -21.17
CA LEU A 188 11.76 7.23 -20.25
C LEU A 188 12.68 6.33 -21.04
N ASP A 189 13.96 6.26 -20.67
CA ASP A 189 14.97 5.45 -21.37
C ASP A 189 15.00 5.72 -22.88
N GLN A 190 14.93 7.00 -23.26
CA GLN A 190 14.88 7.48 -24.65
C GLN A 190 13.65 7.01 -25.45
N ARG A 191 12.61 6.49 -24.76
CA ARG A 191 11.33 6.11 -25.36
C ARG A 191 10.22 7.06 -24.89
N PRO A 192 9.35 7.56 -25.78
CA PRO A 192 8.18 8.33 -25.38
C PRO A 192 7.26 7.54 -24.45
N ILE A 193 6.64 8.21 -23.48
CA ILE A 193 5.56 7.64 -22.67
C ILE A 193 4.25 7.93 -23.38
N GLU A 194 3.63 6.88 -23.91
CA GLU A 194 2.36 6.94 -24.65
C GLU A 194 1.19 7.34 -23.74
N ALA A 195 0.14 7.94 -24.32
CA ALA A 195 -1.02 8.43 -23.57
C ALA A 195 -1.78 7.31 -22.84
N ASN A 196 -1.95 6.14 -23.47
CA ASN A 196 -2.55 4.94 -22.88
C ASN A 196 -1.82 4.47 -21.60
N LEU A 197 -0.49 4.60 -21.53
CA LEU A 197 0.30 4.26 -20.34
C LEU A 197 0.10 5.28 -19.22
N LYS A 198 -0.07 6.57 -19.55
CA LYS A 198 -0.42 7.59 -18.56
C LYS A 198 -1.83 7.36 -18.00
N GLU A 199 -2.78 6.99 -18.86
CA GLU A 199 -4.13 6.63 -18.45
C GLU A 199 -4.12 5.39 -17.54
N MET A 200 -3.40 4.33 -17.91
CA MET A 200 -3.23 3.13 -17.08
C MET A 200 -2.57 3.44 -15.74
N ALA A 201 -1.53 4.27 -15.73
CA ALA A 201 -0.88 4.73 -14.51
C ALA A 201 -1.83 5.56 -13.62
N SER A 202 -2.74 6.35 -14.22
CA SER A 202 -3.75 7.12 -13.48
C SER A 202 -4.90 6.25 -12.94
N ALA A 203 -5.34 5.25 -13.71
CA ALA A 203 -6.40 4.33 -13.32
C ALA A 203 -6.01 3.45 -12.14
N MET A 204 -4.71 3.17 -11.96
CA MET A 204 -4.17 2.51 -10.76
C MET A 204 -4.06 3.44 -9.54
N VAL A 205 -4.06 4.77 -9.73
CA VAL A 205 -4.07 5.76 -8.65
C VAL A 205 -5.50 6.02 -8.16
N ASP A 206 -6.48 6.00 -9.08
CA ASP A 206 -7.91 6.12 -8.82
C ASP A 206 -8.64 4.76 -8.93
N ALA A 207 -8.01 3.67 -8.45
CA ALA A 207 -8.69 2.38 -8.36
C ALA A 207 -9.77 2.44 -7.27
N THR A 208 -10.92 3.04 -7.59
CA THR A 208 -12.15 2.83 -6.84
C THR A 208 -12.47 1.35 -6.95
N LEU A 209 -12.52 0.66 -5.81
CA LEU A 209 -12.99 -0.72 -5.76
C LEU A 209 -14.36 -0.81 -6.47
N PRO A 210 -14.66 -1.91 -7.17
CA PRO A 210 -15.89 -2.04 -7.94
C PRO A 210 -17.16 -1.87 -7.10
N LEU A 211 -17.04 -2.06 -5.78
CA LEU A 211 -18.07 -1.81 -4.80
C LEU A 211 -17.59 -0.80 -3.76
N PRO A 212 -18.44 0.16 -3.35
CA PRO A 212 -18.13 1.02 -2.23
C PRO A 212 -18.06 0.19 -0.95
N ILE A 213 -17.22 0.63 -0.02
CA ILE A 213 -17.12 0.04 1.31
C ILE A 213 -18.46 0.22 2.03
N GLN A 214 -19.01 -0.88 2.54
CA GLN A 214 -20.20 -0.89 3.40
C GLN A 214 -19.78 -1.10 4.86
N PRO A 215 -20.51 -0.51 5.83
CA PRO A 215 -20.16 -0.59 7.25
C PRO A 215 -20.56 -1.90 7.93
N ALA A 216 -21.34 -2.78 7.27
CA ALA A 216 -21.69 -4.13 7.72
C ALA A 216 -22.35 -4.92 6.57
N CYS A 217 -22.29 -6.25 6.62
CA CYS A 217 -22.91 -7.15 5.64
C CYS A 217 -23.73 -8.26 6.33
N PHE A 218 -25.02 -8.35 6.02
CA PHE A 218 -25.93 -9.38 6.51
C PHE A 218 -26.73 -9.98 5.37
N ASP A 219 -26.97 -11.30 5.38
CA ASP A 219 -27.81 -11.98 4.40
C ASP A 219 -29.33 -11.87 4.69
N GLY A 220 -29.71 -11.38 5.88
CA GLY A 220 -31.11 -11.09 6.24
C GLY A 220 -31.27 -10.47 7.62
N ASP A 221 -32.47 -9.94 7.90
CA ASP A 221 -32.77 -9.25 9.17
C ASP A 221 -32.66 -10.18 10.39
N ALA A 222 -33.12 -11.43 10.28
CA ALA A 222 -33.02 -12.42 11.35
C ALA A 222 -31.56 -12.77 11.70
N THR A 223 -30.68 -12.83 10.69
CA THR A 223 -29.23 -13.01 10.88
C THR A 223 -28.65 -11.81 11.63
N ARG A 224 -28.99 -10.59 11.19
CA ARG A 224 -28.53 -9.35 11.84
C ARG A 224 -28.95 -9.30 13.30
N GLU A 225 -30.22 -9.56 13.61
CA GLU A 225 -30.75 -9.53 14.98
C GLU A 225 -30.05 -10.56 15.87
N THR A 226 -29.93 -11.81 15.40
CA THR A 226 -29.29 -12.89 16.15
C THR A 226 -27.80 -12.61 16.39
N ALA A 227 -27.06 -12.20 15.36
CA ALA A 227 -25.64 -11.89 15.47
C ALA A 227 -25.38 -10.71 16.40
N THR A 228 -26.24 -9.67 16.35
CA THR A 228 -26.14 -8.50 17.22
C THR A 228 -26.41 -8.86 18.68
N ALA A 229 -27.46 -9.64 18.95
CA ALA A 229 -27.79 -10.09 20.30
C ALA A 229 -26.68 -10.99 20.87
N PHE A 230 -26.16 -11.91 20.06
CA PHE A 230 -25.02 -12.75 20.42
C PHE A 230 -23.79 -11.91 20.77
N LEU A 231 -23.36 -11.01 19.88
CA LEU A 231 -22.13 -10.25 20.05
C LEU A 231 -22.18 -9.32 21.27
N ALA A 232 -23.30 -8.61 21.46
CA ALA A 232 -23.47 -7.71 22.60
C ALA A 232 -23.33 -8.47 23.93
N ARG A 233 -24.02 -9.61 24.06
CA ARG A 233 -23.92 -10.47 25.23
C ARG A 233 -22.53 -11.08 25.39
N PHE A 234 -21.93 -11.54 24.29
CA PHE A 234 -20.59 -12.13 24.31
C PHE A 234 -19.56 -11.13 24.82
N LEU A 235 -19.48 -9.92 24.23
CA LEU A 235 -18.49 -8.91 24.63
C LEU A 235 -18.71 -8.44 26.07
N ALA A 236 -19.96 -8.21 26.49
CA ALA A 236 -20.26 -7.84 27.87
C ALA A 236 -19.79 -8.92 28.86
N THR A 237 -20.04 -10.19 28.54
CA THR A 237 -19.61 -11.32 29.37
C THR A 237 -18.08 -11.50 29.33
N PHE A 238 -17.47 -11.31 28.15
CA PHE A 238 -16.03 -11.42 27.93
C PHE A 238 -15.21 -10.40 28.71
N ASP A 239 -15.75 -9.19 28.87
CA ASP A 239 -15.10 -8.11 29.61
C ASP A 239 -15.35 -8.18 31.12
N GLN A 240 -16.54 -8.64 31.54
CA GLN A 240 -16.89 -8.72 32.97
C GLN A 240 -16.41 -10.01 33.64
N ASN A 241 -16.73 -11.17 33.05
CA ASN A 241 -16.39 -12.48 33.61
C ASN A 241 -16.41 -13.58 32.54
N ARG A 242 -15.23 -13.89 32.01
CA ARG A 242 -15.04 -14.91 30.96
C ARG A 242 -15.46 -16.30 31.38
N ALA A 243 -15.53 -16.62 32.67
CA ALA A 243 -15.99 -17.92 33.14
C ALA A 243 -17.47 -18.18 32.78
N LEU A 244 -18.28 -17.13 32.67
CA LEU A 244 -19.70 -17.23 32.30
C LEU A 244 -19.92 -17.51 30.80
N LEU A 245 -18.86 -17.51 29.99
CA LEU A 245 -18.92 -17.97 28.60
C LEU A 245 -18.92 -19.50 28.49
N TYR A 246 -18.82 -20.24 29.60
CA TYR A 246 -18.79 -21.71 29.59
C TYR A 246 -19.94 -22.34 28.80
N ASP A 247 -21.17 -21.84 29.00
CA ASP A 247 -22.36 -22.29 28.28
C ASP A 247 -22.54 -21.63 26.91
N ALA A 248 -21.63 -20.76 26.47
CA ALA A 248 -21.64 -20.18 25.12
C ALA A 248 -20.97 -21.11 24.09
N TYR A 249 -20.07 -22.00 24.54
CA TYR A 249 -19.29 -22.90 23.68
C TYR A 249 -19.83 -24.33 23.68
N ASP A 250 -19.84 -24.97 22.52
CA ASP A 250 -20.15 -26.39 22.35
C ASP A 250 -19.11 -27.29 23.04
N ASP A 251 -19.49 -28.54 23.33
CA ASP A 251 -18.59 -29.54 23.93
C ASP A 251 -17.35 -29.80 23.07
N ASN A 252 -17.52 -29.76 21.76
CA ASN A 252 -16.47 -29.97 20.77
C ASN A 252 -15.96 -28.66 20.17
N ALA A 253 -16.29 -27.52 20.77
CA ALA A 253 -15.87 -26.23 20.27
C ALA A 253 -14.34 -26.15 20.16
N VAL A 254 -13.86 -25.40 19.17
CA VAL A 254 -12.43 -25.17 18.96
C VAL A 254 -12.11 -23.68 18.99
N MET A 255 -10.92 -23.34 19.49
CA MET A 255 -10.45 -21.96 19.51
C MET A 255 -8.97 -21.88 19.15
N SER A 256 -8.58 -20.80 18.44
CA SER A 256 -7.19 -20.39 18.42
C SER A 256 -7.03 -18.87 18.33
N LEU A 257 -5.93 -18.38 18.91
CA LEU A 257 -5.52 -16.98 18.89
C LEU A 257 -4.31 -16.82 17.96
N ALA A 258 -4.30 -15.82 17.09
CA ALA A 258 -3.14 -15.46 16.28
C ALA A 258 -2.80 -13.98 16.45
N ILE A 259 -1.52 -13.64 16.41
CA ILE A 259 -1.05 -12.25 16.42
C ILE A 259 -0.52 -11.89 15.04
N ASN A 260 -1.03 -10.80 14.48
CA ASN A 260 -0.47 -10.12 13.33
C ASN A 260 0.41 -8.95 13.80
N MET A 261 1.73 -9.12 13.67
CA MET A 261 2.72 -8.12 14.07
C MET A 261 3.10 -7.15 12.93
N ALA A 262 2.38 -7.16 11.81
CA ALA A 262 2.60 -6.23 10.71
C ALA A 262 2.32 -4.79 11.14
N SER A 263 3.26 -3.87 10.87
CA SER A 263 3.09 -2.44 11.14
C SER A 263 2.12 -1.80 10.17
N PRO A 264 1.05 -1.12 10.66
CA PRO A 264 0.19 -0.35 9.78
C PRO A 264 0.99 0.79 9.11
N PRO A 265 0.57 1.23 7.91
CA PRO A 265 1.10 2.43 7.28
C PRO A 265 1.04 3.64 8.21
N ALA A 266 1.98 4.58 8.08
CA ALA A 266 2.13 5.69 9.02
C ALA A 266 0.86 6.54 9.22
N GLY A 267 0.03 6.68 8.20
CA GLY A 267 -1.22 7.45 8.25
C GLY A 267 -2.43 6.70 8.83
N MET A 268 -2.32 5.40 9.12
CA MET A 268 -3.41 4.57 9.69
C MET A 268 -3.09 4.09 11.11
N ARG A 269 -1.93 4.47 11.64
CA ARG A 269 -1.52 4.12 13.01
C ARG A 269 -2.29 4.98 14.00
N GLY A 270 -3.07 4.34 14.87
CA GLY A 270 -3.64 5.06 16.00
C GLY A 270 -2.57 5.45 17.03
N SER A 271 -2.96 6.33 17.96
CA SER A 271 -2.06 6.91 18.99
C SER A 271 -1.32 5.85 19.80
N SER A 272 -2.00 4.73 20.10
CA SER A 272 -1.49 3.63 20.92
C SER A 272 -0.60 2.66 20.14
N ALA A 273 -0.50 2.77 18.81
CA ALA A 273 0.23 1.79 17.98
C ALA A 273 1.77 1.85 18.08
N ARG A 274 2.33 2.81 18.82
CA ARG A 274 3.78 2.93 19.01
C ARG A 274 4.22 2.13 20.24
N ASN A 275 5.12 1.17 20.04
CA ASN A 275 5.75 0.35 21.10
C ASN A 275 4.80 -0.54 21.91
N VAL A 276 3.77 -1.11 21.26
CA VAL A 276 2.85 -2.06 21.90
C VAL A 276 3.57 -3.39 22.18
N SER A 277 3.62 -3.80 23.44
CA SER A 277 4.13 -5.11 23.85
C SER A 277 3.14 -6.23 23.52
N TRP A 278 3.66 -7.37 23.05
CA TRP A 278 2.88 -8.59 22.78
C TRP A 278 3.14 -9.71 23.78
N ASN A 279 3.92 -9.45 24.84
CA ASN A 279 4.43 -10.49 25.76
C ASN A 279 3.30 -11.32 26.40
N ALA A 280 2.16 -10.72 26.70
CA ALA A 280 1.00 -11.39 27.28
C ALA A 280 0.33 -12.40 26.33
N TYR A 281 0.46 -12.20 25.01
CA TYR A 281 -0.23 -12.99 24.00
C TYR A 281 0.70 -13.90 23.18
N ILE A 282 1.99 -13.54 23.05
CA ILE A 282 2.89 -14.15 22.07
C ILE A 282 3.07 -15.66 22.28
N LYS A 283 3.06 -16.12 23.54
CA LYS A 283 3.16 -17.54 23.88
C LYS A 283 1.94 -18.34 23.44
N SER A 284 0.79 -17.67 23.30
CA SER A 284 -0.50 -18.22 22.89
C SER A 284 -0.77 -18.06 21.38
N SER A 285 0.12 -17.42 20.63
CA SER A 285 -0.08 -17.09 19.23
C SER A 285 0.14 -18.28 18.29
N ARG A 286 -0.90 -18.66 17.56
CA ARG A 286 -0.94 -19.72 16.53
C ARG A 286 -0.98 -19.12 15.11
N ASN A 287 -0.01 -18.27 14.78
CA ASN A 287 0.15 -17.77 13.41
C ASN A 287 0.95 -18.77 12.57
N LEU A 288 0.30 -19.55 11.71
CA LEU A 288 0.94 -20.64 10.96
C LEU A 288 2.02 -20.20 9.96
N ILE A 289 2.00 -18.94 9.52
CA ILE A 289 3.05 -18.35 8.68
C ILE A 289 4.36 -18.22 9.46
N ARG A 290 4.28 -18.02 10.78
CA ARG A 290 5.45 -17.78 11.66
C ARG A 290 5.78 -18.95 12.57
N LEU A 291 4.79 -19.76 12.89
CA LEU A 291 4.92 -20.90 13.79
C LEU A 291 5.21 -22.15 12.96
N GLU A 292 6.47 -22.56 12.89
CA GLU A 292 6.89 -23.71 12.07
C GLU A 292 6.65 -25.07 12.77
N LYS A 293 6.86 -25.13 14.09
CA LYS A 293 6.87 -26.40 14.85
C LYS A 293 5.48 -27.02 14.94
N GLN A 294 5.29 -28.20 14.34
CA GLN A 294 3.99 -28.89 14.28
C GLN A 294 3.38 -29.19 15.66
N HIS A 295 4.17 -29.67 16.63
CA HIS A 295 3.68 -29.93 17.99
C HIS A 295 3.04 -28.68 18.61
N ARG A 296 3.69 -27.52 18.48
CA ARG A 296 3.17 -26.24 18.96
C ARG A 296 1.89 -25.82 18.24
N ARG A 297 1.77 -26.09 16.94
CA ARG A 297 0.54 -25.82 16.16
C ARG A 297 -0.66 -26.61 16.70
N ASN A 298 -0.43 -27.84 17.16
CA ASN A 298 -1.45 -28.69 17.75
C ASN A 298 -1.78 -28.25 19.18
N GLU A 299 -0.77 -27.94 19.99
CA GLU A 299 -0.93 -27.47 21.38
C GLU A 299 -1.75 -26.17 21.48
N LEU A 300 -1.50 -25.22 20.57
CA LEU A 300 -2.18 -23.92 20.54
C LEU A 300 -3.57 -23.94 19.87
N PHE A 301 -4.03 -25.12 19.43
CA PHE A 301 -5.37 -25.33 18.91
C PHE A 301 -6.25 -25.91 20.02
N VAL A 302 -6.92 -25.02 20.75
CA VAL A 302 -7.65 -25.34 21.98
C VAL A 302 -8.96 -26.04 21.61
N ARG A 303 -9.30 -27.12 22.33
CA ARG A 303 -10.51 -27.92 22.09
C ARG A 303 -11.31 -28.10 23.38
N GLY A 304 -12.62 -28.01 23.23
CA GLY A 304 -13.61 -28.15 24.29
C GLY A 304 -13.77 -26.88 25.12
N HIS A 305 -15.03 -26.57 25.45
CA HIS A 305 -15.42 -25.40 26.22
C HIS A 305 -14.61 -25.19 27.51
N THR A 306 -14.36 -26.23 28.33
CA THR A 306 -13.55 -26.10 29.55
C THR A 306 -12.15 -25.53 29.27
N SER A 307 -11.40 -26.13 28.34
CA SER A 307 -10.06 -25.67 27.96
C SER A 307 -10.08 -24.26 27.36
N ILE A 308 -11.14 -23.93 26.61
CA ILE A 308 -11.35 -22.60 26.04
C ILE A 308 -11.54 -21.56 27.15
N ILE A 309 -12.36 -21.83 28.15
CA ILE A 309 -12.58 -20.90 29.27
C ILE A 309 -11.30 -20.72 30.10
N GLU A 310 -10.56 -21.80 30.37
CA GLU A 310 -9.25 -21.71 31.02
C GLU A 310 -8.24 -20.89 30.21
N PHE A 311 -8.25 -21.04 28.88
CA PHE A 311 -7.44 -20.23 27.98
C PHE A 311 -7.83 -18.75 28.04
N LEU A 312 -9.11 -18.43 27.90
CA LEU A 312 -9.64 -17.07 27.89
C LEU A 312 -9.41 -16.34 29.22
N THR A 313 -9.57 -17.03 30.34
CA THR A 313 -9.42 -16.45 31.69
C THR A 313 -7.96 -16.07 32.01
N ARG A 314 -6.97 -16.68 31.33
CA ARG A 314 -5.54 -16.34 31.50
C ARG A 314 -5.08 -15.12 30.71
N LEU A 315 -5.88 -14.65 29.75
CA LEU A 315 -5.54 -13.49 28.93
C LEU A 315 -5.82 -12.19 29.69
N PRO A 316 -5.13 -11.08 29.38
CA PRO A 316 -5.41 -9.77 29.99
C PRO A 316 -6.88 -9.38 29.91
N SER A 317 -7.38 -8.66 30.91
CA SER A 317 -8.75 -8.10 30.90
C SER A 317 -8.89 -7.09 29.77
N THR A 318 -10.10 -6.98 29.23
CA THR A 318 -10.42 -6.13 28.09
C THR A 318 -11.66 -5.31 28.37
N VAL A 319 -11.79 -4.19 27.68
CA VAL A 319 -13.01 -3.37 27.63
C VAL A 319 -13.30 -3.01 26.18
N HIS A 320 -14.45 -3.46 25.70
CA HIS A 320 -15.03 -3.12 24.40
C HIS A 320 -16.09 -2.03 24.61
N ASP A 321 -15.92 -0.89 23.94
CA ASP A 321 -16.91 0.17 23.97
C ASP A 321 -18.04 -0.14 22.98
N GLN A 322 -19.08 -0.79 23.49
CA GLN A 322 -20.26 -1.16 22.71
C GLN A 322 -21.22 0.03 22.45
N SER A 323 -20.96 1.20 23.03
CA SER A 323 -21.80 2.39 22.81
C SER A 323 -21.43 3.15 21.53
N ASP A 324 -20.19 2.95 21.05
CA ASP A 324 -19.67 3.60 19.85
C ASP A 324 -19.59 2.60 18.69
N ALA A 325 -20.63 2.60 17.85
CA ALA A 325 -20.71 1.78 16.66
C ALA A 325 -19.62 2.07 15.61
N SER A 326 -18.83 3.14 15.76
CA SER A 326 -17.69 3.40 14.88
C SER A 326 -16.46 2.55 15.20
N LYS A 327 -16.41 1.95 16.40
CA LYS A 327 -15.26 1.18 16.91
C LYS A 327 -15.25 -0.28 16.49
N TYR A 328 -16.36 -0.79 15.95
CA TYR A 328 -16.42 -2.14 15.40
C TYR A 328 -17.39 -2.23 14.23
N VAL A 329 -17.12 -3.20 13.35
CA VAL A 329 -18.00 -3.64 12.27
C VAL A 329 -18.21 -5.14 12.42
N MET A 330 -19.41 -5.59 12.08
CA MET A 330 -19.78 -6.99 12.09
C MET A 330 -20.43 -7.38 10.77
N ASP A 331 -19.94 -8.47 10.19
CA ASP A 331 -20.55 -9.15 9.06
C ASP A 331 -21.07 -10.51 9.55
N ALA A 332 -22.27 -10.90 9.12
CA ALA A 332 -22.80 -12.23 9.43
C ALA A 332 -23.61 -12.84 8.28
N VAL A 333 -23.35 -14.11 8.00
CA VAL A 333 -24.00 -14.88 6.93
C VAL A 333 -24.27 -16.31 7.39
N GLN A 334 -25.38 -16.88 6.93
CA GLN A 334 -25.75 -18.26 7.20
C GLN A 334 -25.21 -19.19 6.10
N HIS A 335 -24.87 -20.41 6.52
CA HIS A 335 -24.39 -21.48 5.66
C HIS A 335 -25.12 -22.78 6.00
N VAL A 336 -25.35 -23.62 4.99
CA VAL A 336 -25.92 -24.96 5.16
C VAL A 336 -24.80 -25.99 5.01
N GLY A 337 -24.79 -27.01 5.87
CA GLY A 337 -23.95 -28.20 5.71
C GLY A 337 -22.51 -28.09 6.20
N LEU A 338 -22.18 -27.06 6.97
CA LEU A 338 -20.87 -26.92 7.61
C LEU A 338 -20.80 -27.55 9.02
N TYR A 339 -21.91 -28.09 9.54
CA TYR A 339 -21.92 -28.81 10.81
C TYR A 339 -21.45 -30.25 10.62
N PRO A 340 -20.40 -30.71 11.33
CA PRO A 340 -19.92 -32.08 11.21
C PRO A 340 -21.01 -33.11 11.51
N GLY A 341 -21.27 -34.01 10.57
CA GLY A 341 -22.26 -35.08 10.73
C GLY A 341 -23.72 -34.66 10.55
N GLN A 342 -24.02 -33.38 10.26
CA GLN A 342 -25.37 -32.91 9.94
C GLN A 342 -25.40 -32.04 8.68
N PRO A 343 -25.55 -32.65 7.49
CA PRO A 343 -25.50 -31.94 6.20
C PRO A 343 -26.59 -30.87 6.01
N SER A 344 -27.70 -30.97 6.74
CA SER A 344 -28.82 -30.01 6.67
C SER A 344 -28.78 -28.94 7.76
N ALA A 345 -27.80 -28.98 8.66
CA ALA A 345 -27.71 -28.01 9.74
C ALA A 345 -27.29 -26.65 9.20
N ILE A 346 -27.99 -25.61 9.67
CA ILE A 346 -27.68 -24.21 9.42
C ILE A 346 -26.68 -23.76 10.48
N VAL A 347 -25.58 -23.17 10.05
CA VAL A 347 -24.64 -22.47 10.91
C VAL A 347 -24.50 -21.03 10.43
N MET A 348 -24.07 -20.14 11.31
CA MET A 348 -23.84 -18.74 11.00
C MET A 348 -22.36 -18.41 11.21
N SER A 349 -21.76 -17.79 10.20
CA SER A 349 -20.43 -17.20 10.26
C SER A 349 -20.58 -15.75 10.68
N ILE A 350 -19.97 -15.36 11.80
CA ILE A 350 -19.96 -13.99 12.30
C ILE A 350 -18.51 -13.50 12.31
N VAL A 351 -18.21 -12.45 11.54
CA VAL A 351 -16.89 -11.80 11.50
C VAL A 351 -17.01 -10.44 12.15
N VAL A 352 -16.13 -10.15 13.10
CA VAL A 352 -16.10 -8.89 13.83
C VAL A 352 -14.73 -8.27 13.67
N HIS A 353 -14.67 -7.03 13.18
CA HIS A 353 -13.46 -6.22 13.21
C HIS A 353 -13.67 -5.08 14.19
N GLY A 354 -12.73 -4.81 15.08
CA GLY A 354 -12.88 -3.73 16.02
C GLY A 354 -11.65 -3.43 16.86
N GLU A 355 -11.89 -2.79 17.99
CA GLU A 355 -10.87 -2.46 18.98
C GLU A 355 -11.34 -2.73 20.41
N PHE A 356 -10.38 -2.92 21.31
CA PHE A 356 -10.59 -2.97 22.74
C PHE A 356 -9.44 -2.29 23.47
N THR A 357 -9.67 -1.96 24.74
CA THR A 357 -8.65 -1.40 25.64
C THR A 357 -8.35 -2.38 26.76
N GLU A 358 -7.07 -2.50 27.12
CA GLU A 358 -6.57 -3.32 28.23
C GLU A 358 -6.45 -2.50 29.52
N ASP A 359 -6.22 -3.18 30.64
CA ASP A 359 -6.06 -2.54 31.96
C ASP A 359 -4.94 -1.50 31.98
N ASP A 360 -3.87 -1.73 31.22
CA ASP A 360 -2.72 -0.82 31.07
C ASP A 360 -2.98 0.35 30.09
N LYS A 361 -4.24 0.51 29.65
CA LYS A 361 -4.70 1.48 28.66
C LYS A 361 -4.15 1.29 27.25
N THR A 362 -3.52 0.14 26.98
CA THR A 362 -3.16 -0.24 25.61
C THR A 362 -4.42 -0.52 24.81
N THR A 363 -4.61 0.22 23.72
CA THR A 363 -5.65 -0.08 22.73
C THR A 363 -5.09 -1.03 21.68
N ARG A 364 -5.86 -2.08 21.36
CA ARG A 364 -5.53 -3.02 20.28
C ARG A 364 -6.69 -3.13 19.33
N SER A 365 -6.38 -3.42 18.07
CA SER A 365 -7.41 -3.84 17.11
C SER A 365 -7.44 -5.36 17.02
N PHE A 366 -8.61 -5.89 16.70
CA PHE A 366 -8.82 -7.32 16.55
C PHE A 366 -9.71 -7.63 15.36
N ASP A 367 -9.58 -8.85 14.87
CA ASP A 367 -10.49 -9.47 13.94
C ASP A 367 -10.88 -10.82 14.55
N ARG A 368 -12.17 -11.06 14.81
CA ARG A 368 -12.66 -12.29 15.45
C ARG A 368 -13.73 -12.93 14.61
N HIS A 369 -13.57 -14.21 14.34
CA HIS A 369 -14.49 -15.00 13.54
C HIS A 369 -15.09 -16.11 14.36
N PHE A 370 -16.41 -16.14 14.42
CA PHE A 370 -17.19 -17.18 15.07
C PHE A 370 -17.93 -17.99 14.02
N LEU A 371 -17.90 -19.31 14.19
CA LEU A 371 -18.88 -20.20 13.58
C LEU A 371 -19.83 -20.66 14.68
N VAL A 372 -21.10 -20.33 14.54
CA VAL A 372 -22.13 -20.65 15.55
C VAL A 372 -23.25 -21.49 14.96
N ALA A 373 -23.85 -22.36 15.77
CA ALA A 373 -25.10 -23.05 15.44
C ALA A 373 -26.25 -22.50 16.29
N PRO A 374 -27.52 -22.66 15.88
CA PRO A 374 -28.67 -22.34 16.71
C PRO A 374 -28.60 -23.08 18.05
N ALA A 375 -28.92 -22.39 19.16
CA ALA A 375 -29.08 -23.06 20.44
C ALA A 375 -30.40 -23.85 20.41
N LEU A 376 -30.32 -25.18 20.46
CA LEU A 376 -31.52 -26.03 20.46
C LEU A 376 -32.34 -25.80 21.73
N PRO A 377 -33.69 -25.87 21.66
CA PRO A 377 -34.53 -25.85 22.85
C PRO A 377 -34.06 -26.86 23.90
N ASP A 378 -34.17 -26.49 25.17
CA ASP A 378 -33.76 -27.28 26.35
C ASP A 378 -32.26 -27.63 26.44
N SER A 379 -31.42 -27.20 25.49
CA SER A 379 -29.96 -27.33 25.59
C SER A 379 -29.39 -26.47 26.72
N ARG A 380 -28.18 -26.80 27.22
CA ARG A 380 -27.51 -25.98 28.23
C ARG A 380 -27.36 -24.51 27.79
N HIS A 381 -27.08 -24.31 26.51
CA HIS A 381 -26.85 -23.00 25.92
C HIS A 381 -28.14 -22.17 25.92
N ALA A 382 -29.26 -22.78 25.50
CA ALA A 382 -30.57 -22.14 25.51
C ALA A 382 -31.04 -21.85 26.94
N ASN A 383 -30.83 -22.77 27.89
CA ASN A 383 -31.17 -22.57 29.30
C ASN A 383 -30.33 -21.46 29.96
N ALA A 384 -29.08 -21.28 29.51
CA ALA A 384 -28.25 -20.14 29.87
C ALA A 384 -28.66 -18.84 29.12
N GLY A 385 -29.59 -18.91 28.17
CA GLY A 385 -30.13 -17.78 27.40
C GLY A 385 -29.26 -17.35 26.22
N TRP A 386 -28.34 -18.19 25.75
CA TRP A 386 -27.57 -17.92 24.53
C TRP A 386 -28.44 -18.17 23.29
N PRO A 387 -28.50 -17.24 22.33
CA PRO A 387 -29.28 -17.43 21.10
C PRO A 387 -28.64 -18.46 20.15
N CYS A 388 -27.33 -18.67 20.27
CA CYS A 388 -26.53 -19.59 19.48
C CYS A 388 -25.38 -20.16 20.31
N VAL A 389 -24.83 -21.28 19.84
CA VAL A 389 -23.69 -21.97 20.44
C VAL A 389 -22.47 -21.86 19.54
N ILE A 390 -21.31 -21.56 20.13
CA ILE A 390 -20.04 -21.40 19.41
C ILE A 390 -19.41 -22.76 19.13
N LEU A 391 -19.16 -23.03 17.84
CA LEU A 391 -18.47 -24.23 17.36
C LEU A 391 -16.99 -23.95 17.09
N SER A 392 -16.68 -22.76 16.57
CA SER A 392 -15.32 -22.33 16.28
C SER A 392 -15.14 -20.85 16.61
N ASP A 393 -14.02 -20.51 17.23
CA ASP A 393 -13.63 -19.13 17.57
C ASP A 393 -12.19 -18.87 17.16
N LEU A 394 -12.03 -18.02 16.14
CA LEU A 394 -10.74 -17.62 15.61
C LEU A 394 -10.51 -16.14 15.93
N TRP A 395 -9.53 -15.88 16.79
CA TRP A 395 -9.24 -14.52 17.23
C TRP A 395 -7.88 -14.07 16.69
N THR A 396 -7.87 -12.98 15.95
CA THR A 396 -6.65 -12.32 15.47
C THR A 396 -6.46 -10.99 16.19
N LEU A 397 -5.30 -10.81 16.81
CA LEU A 397 -4.88 -9.54 17.40
C LEU A 397 -3.91 -8.82 16.47
N ARG A 398 -4.05 -7.50 16.38
CA ARG A 398 -3.17 -6.65 15.56
C ARG A 398 -2.95 -5.30 16.21
N MET A 399 -1.95 -4.58 15.71
CA MET A 399 -1.72 -3.21 16.16
C MET A 399 -2.94 -2.33 15.87
N HIS A 400 -3.14 -1.34 16.75
CA HIS A 400 -4.28 -0.44 16.68
C HIS A 400 -4.30 0.39 15.39
N THR A 401 -5.47 0.42 14.75
CA THR A 401 -5.78 1.24 13.58
C THR A 401 -7.13 1.91 13.78
N ASP A 402 -7.29 3.13 13.29
CA ASP A 402 -8.40 4.05 13.61
C ASP A 402 -9.77 3.76 12.97
N GLY A 403 -10.07 2.51 12.60
CA GLY A 403 -11.37 2.07 12.06
C GLY A 403 -11.80 2.77 10.76
N SER A 404 -10.96 3.63 10.18
CA SER A 404 -11.25 4.44 9.01
C SER A 404 -11.52 3.61 7.75
N ALA A 405 -11.10 2.33 7.76
CA ALA A 405 -11.28 1.40 6.65
C ALA A 405 -12.75 1.06 6.37
N TRP A 406 -13.63 0.99 7.38
CA TRP A 406 -15.06 0.66 7.20
C TRP A 406 -15.97 1.88 7.37
N ARG A 407 -15.42 3.09 7.54
CA ARG A 407 -16.21 4.31 7.48
C ARG A 407 -16.73 4.49 6.06
N ALA A 408 -18.04 4.66 5.91
CA ALA A 408 -18.65 4.98 4.64
C ALA A 408 -17.95 6.22 4.06
N LYS A 409 -17.20 6.02 2.97
CA LYS A 409 -16.60 7.13 2.24
C LYS A 409 -17.73 7.88 1.53
N PRO A 410 -17.75 9.23 1.51
CA PRO A 410 -18.67 9.94 0.66
C PRO A 410 -18.46 9.41 -0.76
N VAL A 411 -19.53 8.90 -1.37
CA VAL A 411 -19.52 8.47 -2.76
C VAL A 411 -19.14 9.71 -3.57
N VAL A 412 -17.91 9.76 -4.08
CA VAL A 412 -17.60 10.66 -5.19
C VAL A 412 -18.45 10.11 -6.31
N VAL A 413 -19.53 10.81 -6.65
CA VAL A 413 -20.36 10.51 -7.81
C VAL A 413 -19.48 10.77 -9.04
N VAL A 414 -18.61 9.82 -9.36
CA VAL A 414 -18.24 9.59 -10.74
C VAL A 414 -19.57 9.19 -11.39
N ASN A 415 -19.98 9.89 -12.44
CA ASN A 415 -21.22 9.66 -13.18
C ASN A 415 -21.23 8.27 -13.85
N ASN A 416 -21.19 7.22 -13.05
CA ASN A 416 -21.53 5.88 -13.47
C ASN A 416 -23.06 5.83 -13.56
N PRO A 417 -23.60 5.32 -14.67
CA PRO A 417 -25.03 5.18 -14.81
C PRO A 417 -25.56 4.30 -13.65
N PRO A 418 -26.74 4.60 -13.09
CA PRO A 418 -27.31 3.85 -11.96
C PRO A 418 -27.33 2.34 -12.23
N ALA A 419 -27.17 1.51 -11.20
CA ALA A 419 -27.01 0.05 -11.29
C ALA A 419 -27.96 -0.69 -12.26
N PRO A 420 -29.25 -0.32 -12.40
CA PRO A 420 -30.13 -0.92 -13.40
C PRO A 420 -29.66 -0.70 -14.84
N ILE A 421 -29.10 0.48 -15.12
CA ILE A 421 -28.57 0.85 -16.45
C ILE A 421 -27.24 0.15 -16.70
N ALA A 422 -26.37 -0.02 -15.69
CA ALA A 422 -25.12 -0.76 -15.83
C ALA A 422 -25.38 -2.23 -16.21
N GLN A 423 -26.36 -2.88 -15.58
CA GLN A 423 -26.73 -4.26 -15.89
C GLN A 423 -27.39 -4.39 -17.27
N GLN A 424 -28.26 -3.44 -17.64
CA GLN A 424 -28.84 -3.37 -18.99
C GLN A 424 -27.76 -3.20 -20.07
N ARG A 425 -26.77 -2.33 -19.81
CA ARG A 425 -25.63 -2.11 -20.70
C ARG A 425 -24.77 -3.36 -20.85
N ASN A 426 -24.51 -4.08 -19.75
CA ASN A 426 -23.73 -5.31 -19.78
C ASN A 426 -24.44 -6.41 -20.60
N ASN A 427 -25.77 -6.50 -20.47
CA ASN A 427 -26.58 -7.41 -21.28
C ASN A 427 -26.51 -7.06 -22.78
N MET A 428 -26.58 -5.77 -23.14
CA MET A 428 -26.43 -5.32 -24.53
C MET A 428 -25.05 -5.63 -25.10
N VAL A 429 -23.98 -5.48 -24.31
CA VAL A 429 -22.62 -5.85 -24.72
C VAL A 429 -22.53 -7.35 -24.99
N MET A 430 -23.04 -8.19 -24.08
CA MET A 430 -23.03 -9.64 -24.26
C MET A 430 -23.81 -10.07 -25.50
N GLU A 431 -25.01 -9.51 -25.70
CA GLU A 431 -25.83 -9.84 -26.87
C GLU A 431 -25.16 -9.39 -28.18
N LEU A 432 -24.53 -8.22 -28.21
CA LEU A 432 -23.90 -7.71 -29.42
C LEU A 432 -22.67 -8.56 -29.77
N ARG A 433 -21.88 -8.96 -28.78
CA ARG A 433 -20.76 -9.90 -28.96
C ARG A 433 -21.24 -11.22 -29.56
N GLN A 434 -22.34 -11.77 -29.03
CA GLN A 434 -22.89 -13.04 -29.51
C GLN A 434 -23.35 -12.97 -30.98
N ARG A 435 -23.95 -11.85 -31.40
CA ARG A 435 -24.44 -11.70 -32.78
C ARG A 435 -23.36 -11.32 -33.79
N THR A 436 -22.35 -10.58 -33.37
CA THR A 436 -21.35 -9.99 -34.28
C THR A 436 -20.00 -10.72 -34.27
N GLY A 437 -19.71 -11.50 -33.22
CA GLY A 437 -18.40 -12.12 -32.99
C GLY A 437 -17.33 -11.13 -32.53
N LEU A 438 -17.71 -9.87 -32.24
CA LEU A 438 -16.78 -8.87 -31.70
C LEU A 438 -16.31 -9.24 -30.29
N ASN A 439 -15.07 -8.87 -29.96
CA ASN A 439 -14.61 -8.90 -28.59
C ASN A 439 -15.28 -7.78 -27.75
N GLU A 440 -15.15 -7.89 -26.43
CA GLU A 440 -15.84 -7.01 -25.48
C GLU A 440 -15.51 -5.52 -25.67
N HIS A 441 -14.25 -5.23 -25.98
CA HIS A 441 -13.79 -3.87 -26.19
C HIS A 441 -14.48 -3.23 -27.40
N PHE A 442 -14.47 -3.90 -28.56
CA PHE A 442 -15.10 -3.37 -29.78
C PHE A 442 -16.63 -3.37 -29.71
N ALA A 443 -17.25 -4.35 -29.05
CA ALA A 443 -18.69 -4.33 -28.81
C ALA A 443 -19.10 -3.15 -27.90
N THR A 444 -18.33 -2.86 -26.86
CA THR A 444 -18.55 -1.71 -25.99
C THR A 444 -18.36 -0.39 -26.73
N LEU A 445 -17.33 -0.29 -27.57
CA LEU A 445 -17.05 0.90 -28.38
C LEU A 445 -18.21 1.17 -29.36
N CYS A 446 -18.66 0.14 -30.08
CA CYS A 446 -19.78 0.24 -31.03
C CYS A 446 -21.09 0.69 -30.34
N LEU A 447 -21.42 0.10 -29.18
CA LEU A 447 -22.58 0.53 -28.39
C LEU A 447 -22.42 1.96 -27.87
N THR A 448 -21.21 2.36 -27.48
CA THR A 448 -20.94 3.71 -26.97
C THR A 448 -21.16 4.76 -28.07
N GLU A 449 -20.61 4.53 -29.26
CA GLU A 449 -20.78 5.44 -30.41
C GLU A 449 -22.25 5.55 -30.86
N MET A 450 -23.01 4.46 -30.73
CA MET A 450 -24.44 4.42 -31.08
C MET A 450 -25.36 4.75 -29.90
N ALA A 451 -24.84 5.48 -28.90
CA ALA A 451 -25.59 5.96 -27.74
C ALA A 451 -26.36 4.86 -26.99
N TRP A 452 -25.77 3.67 -26.89
CA TRP A 452 -26.32 2.46 -26.25
C TRP A 452 -27.63 1.96 -26.87
N SER A 453 -27.83 2.19 -28.17
CA SER A 453 -28.92 1.59 -28.95
C SER A 453 -28.42 0.32 -29.65
N PHE A 454 -28.92 -0.84 -29.20
CA PHE A 454 -28.54 -2.14 -29.75
C PHE A 454 -28.80 -2.26 -31.26
N GLU A 455 -29.98 -1.85 -31.74
CA GLU A 455 -30.35 -1.95 -33.16
C GLU A 455 -29.44 -1.07 -34.05
N ARG A 456 -29.10 0.13 -33.58
CA ARG A 456 -28.19 1.03 -34.32
C ARG A 456 -26.76 0.49 -34.33
N ALA A 457 -26.29 -0.07 -33.21
CA ALA A 457 -24.99 -0.71 -33.11
C ALA A 457 -24.86 -1.92 -34.05
N LEU A 458 -25.89 -2.77 -34.09
CA LEU A 458 -25.91 -3.92 -35.00
C LEU A 458 -25.94 -3.49 -36.46
N GLY A 459 -26.77 -2.50 -36.81
CA GLY A 459 -26.83 -1.97 -38.18
C GLY A 459 -25.52 -1.30 -38.62
N ALA A 460 -24.87 -0.55 -37.72
CA ALA A 460 -23.56 0.06 -38.00
C ALA A 460 -22.46 -1.00 -38.22
N PHE A 461 -22.47 -2.07 -37.41
CA PHE A 461 -21.57 -3.21 -37.61
C PHE A 461 -21.80 -3.90 -38.96
N GLU A 462 -23.05 -4.17 -39.34
CA GLU A 462 -23.38 -4.80 -40.62
C GLU A 462 -22.94 -3.96 -41.83
N GLN A 463 -23.10 -2.64 -41.75
CA GLN A 463 -22.60 -1.71 -42.77
C GLN A 463 -21.07 -1.70 -42.84
N ALA A 464 -20.39 -1.66 -41.69
CA ALA A 464 -18.93 -1.68 -41.62
C ALA A 464 -18.32 -3.02 -42.06
N LYS A 465 -19.05 -4.13 -41.93
CA LYS A 465 -18.64 -5.46 -42.40
C LYS A 465 -18.55 -5.53 -43.93
N VAL A 466 -19.39 -4.77 -44.63
CA VAL A 466 -19.47 -4.75 -46.10
C VAL A 466 -18.64 -3.62 -46.71
N GLY A 467 -18.36 -2.55 -45.93
CA GLY A 467 -17.53 -1.41 -46.34
C GLY A 467 -16.03 -1.72 -46.43
N SER A 468 -15.30 -0.93 -47.22
CA SER A 468 -13.83 -0.95 -47.29
C SER A 468 -13.26 0.33 -46.66
N PRO A 469 -12.28 0.26 -45.74
CA PRO A 469 -11.60 -0.94 -45.25
C PRO A 469 -12.47 -1.63 -44.18
N GLY A 470 -12.81 -2.90 -44.38
CA GLY A 470 -13.70 -3.63 -43.47
C GLY A 470 -13.15 -3.73 -42.04
N ILE A 471 -13.94 -4.33 -41.14
CA ILE A 471 -13.59 -4.45 -39.73
C ILE A 471 -12.28 -5.23 -39.54
N VAL A 472 -11.34 -4.66 -38.79
CA VAL A 472 -10.01 -5.25 -38.54
C VAL A 472 -10.09 -6.59 -37.82
N ALA A 473 -9.21 -7.54 -38.17
CA ALA A 473 -9.22 -8.90 -37.61
C ALA A 473 -9.09 -8.93 -36.08
N ALA A 474 -8.37 -7.97 -35.48
CA ALA A 474 -8.22 -7.84 -34.03
C ALA A 474 -9.54 -7.51 -33.29
N ALA A 475 -10.60 -7.15 -34.01
CA ALA A 475 -11.89 -6.83 -33.43
C ALA A 475 -12.73 -8.07 -33.09
N TYR A 476 -12.40 -9.23 -33.65
CA TYR A 476 -13.16 -10.47 -33.49
C TYR A 476 -12.58 -11.36 -32.39
N ILE A 477 -13.45 -12.18 -31.77
CA ILE A 477 -13.06 -13.32 -30.94
C ILE A 477 -12.81 -14.49 -31.90
N TYR A 478 -11.61 -15.09 -31.85
CA TYR A 478 -11.30 -16.31 -32.60
C TYR A 478 -11.94 -17.54 -31.98
#